data_AF-A0A8J6N106-F1
#
_entry.id   AF-A0A8J6N106-F1
#
_cell.length_a   1.000
_cell.length_b   1.000
_cell.length_c   1.000
_cell.angle_alpha   90.00
_cell.angle_beta   90.00
_cell.angle_gamma   90.00
#
_symmetry.space_group_name_H-M   'P 1'
#
loop_
_entity.id
_entity.type
_entity.pdbx_description
1 polymer ?
#
loop_
_entity_poly.entity_id
_entity_poly.type
_entity_poly.pdbx_seq_one_letter_code
_entity_poly.pdbx_strand_id
1 'polypeptide(L)'
;MEWLNRNTSHLKSHSRKGTRICLAIFIVQILILSICPVSASGEKPSAEKELKLLDQKWTGDFDEMVKRRVIRALVTFSKTNYFLDGFDKGGVTYEVLKKFEKYINKKLKRKHLKIHLLVIPVKRDQLIPALIEGRGDIAAASLTITPGRKRVVDFSEPLLKAVNEIVVGGPEGPKLSSLEGLSGKDIYVRRSSSYYESLLRLKQIFQKSRQTSGYFETRR
;
A
#
# COMPACT_ATOMS: atom_id res chain seq x y z
N MET A 1 6.65 40.65 -73.96
CA MET A 1 6.39 41.39 -75.21
C MET A 1 5.29 40.60 -75.91
N GLU A 2 4.02 40.94 -75.82
CA GLU A 2 3.36 42.21 -75.64
C GLU A 2 2.21 42.08 -74.64
N TRP A 3 1.82 43.24 -74.13
CA TRP A 3 0.41 43.52 -73.85
C TRP A 3 -0.10 43.30 -72.43
N LEU A 4 0.62 43.94 -71.49
CA LEU A 4 -0.05 44.85 -70.57
C LEU A 4 -0.98 45.79 -71.36
N ASN A 5 -2.18 46.03 -70.80
CA ASN A 5 -3.07 47.17 -71.04
C ASN A 5 -4.31 46.92 -71.93
N ARG A 6 -5.43 46.50 -71.32
CA ARG A 6 -6.67 47.30 -71.42
C ARG A 6 -7.63 46.97 -70.28
N ASN A 7 -8.16 48.07 -69.75
CA ASN A 7 -9.43 48.23 -69.03
C ASN A 7 -9.41 48.08 -67.51
N THR A 8 -8.89 49.14 -66.90
CA THR A 8 -9.55 49.83 -65.79
C THR A 8 -11.00 50.19 -66.15
N SER A 9 -11.97 49.69 -65.38
CA SER A 9 -13.24 50.39 -65.08
C SER A 9 -14.16 49.51 -64.25
N HIS A 10 -14.01 49.57 -62.92
CA HIS A 10 -15.11 49.74 -61.97
C HIS A 10 -14.62 49.48 -60.54
N LEU A 11 -13.92 50.47 -59.98
CA LEU A 11 -13.92 50.67 -58.53
C LEU A 11 -15.33 51.13 -58.13
N LYS A 12 -16.25 50.19 -57.96
CA LYS A 12 -17.52 50.45 -57.26
C LYS A 12 -17.28 50.25 -55.77
N SER A 13 -17.22 51.37 -55.05
CA SER A 13 -17.23 51.42 -53.59
C SER A 13 -18.41 50.62 -53.04
N HIS A 14 -18.14 49.41 -52.54
CA HIS A 14 -19.12 48.63 -51.80
C HIS A 14 -18.81 48.71 -50.32
N SER A 15 -19.60 49.56 -49.66
CA SER A 15 -20.09 49.43 -48.29
C SER A 15 -19.06 49.13 -47.20
N ARG A 16 -18.58 50.21 -46.55
CA ARG A 16 -17.93 50.21 -45.23
C ARG A 16 -18.76 49.59 -44.09
N LYS A 17 -19.97 49.07 -44.37
CA LYS A 17 -20.86 48.46 -43.36
C LYS A 17 -20.60 46.95 -43.17
N GLY A 18 -20.08 46.24 -44.18
CA GLY A 18 -19.79 44.80 -44.08
C GLY A 18 -18.50 44.48 -43.31
N THR A 19 -17.47 45.32 -43.46
CA THR A 19 -16.16 45.11 -42.80
C THR A 19 -16.25 45.30 -41.29
N ARG A 20 -17.13 46.19 -40.80
CA ARG A 20 -17.36 46.42 -39.37
C ARG A 20 -18.12 45.28 -38.70
N ILE A 21 -19.01 44.60 -39.43
CA ILE A 21 -19.76 43.45 -38.93
C ILE A 21 -18.86 42.22 -38.86
N CYS A 22 -18.02 41.98 -39.88
CA CYS A 22 -17.07 40.87 -39.84
C CYS A 22 -15.98 41.06 -38.77
N LEU A 23 -15.50 42.28 -38.54
CA LEU A 23 -14.52 42.57 -37.49
C LEU A 23 -15.13 42.44 -36.08
N ALA A 24 -16.40 42.83 -35.90
CA ALA A 24 -17.11 42.65 -34.63
C ALA A 24 -17.39 41.17 -34.31
N ILE A 25 -17.73 40.35 -35.32
CA ILE A 25 -17.94 38.90 -35.14
C ILE A 25 -16.61 38.20 -34.81
N PHE A 26 -15.49 38.62 -35.41
CA PHE A 26 -14.16 38.07 -35.11
C PHE A 26 -13.68 38.44 -33.69
N ILE A 27 -13.95 39.67 -33.23
CA ILE A 27 -13.62 40.10 -31.86
C ILE A 27 -14.50 39.40 -30.81
N VAL A 28 -15.78 39.13 -31.12
CA VAL A 28 -16.67 38.36 -30.24
C VAL A 28 -16.26 36.87 -30.18
N GLN A 29 -15.79 36.27 -31.27
CA GLN A 29 -15.23 34.91 -31.25
C GLN A 29 -13.90 34.82 -30.46
N ILE A 30 -13.06 35.86 -30.50
CA ILE A 30 -11.84 35.93 -29.68
C ILE A 30 -12.16 36.19 -28.19
N LEU A 31 -13.22 36.95 -27.89
CA LEU A 31 -13.69 37.16 -26.52
C LEU A 31 -14.33 35.90 -25.90
N ILE A 32 -15.03 35.08 -26.69
CA ILE A 32 -15.65 33.83 -26.22
C ILE A 32 -14.60 32.73 -25.96
N LEU A 33 -13.45 32.77 -26.63
CA LEU A 33 -12.31 31.87 -26.37
C LEU A 33 -11.46 32.27 -25.15
N SER A 34 -11.63 33.49 -24.61
CA SER A 34 -10.92 33.97 -23.40
C SER A 34 -11.66 33.72 -22.08
N ILE A 35 -12.85 33.09 -22.12
CA ILE A 35 -13.67 32.81 -20.91
C ILE A 35 -13.81 31.29 -20.67
N CYS A 36 -13.09 30.45 -21.42
CA CYS A 36 -12.92 29.06 -21.01
C CYS A 36 -11.80 29.00 -19.96
N PRO A 37 -12.08 28.85 -18.65
CA PRO A 37 -11.06 28.29 -17.79
C PRO A 37 -10.77 26.90 -18.36
N VAL A 38 -9.61 26.74 -18.99
CA VAL A 38 -8.97 25.44 -19.13
C VAL A 38 -8.67 24.99 -17.70
N SER A 39 -9.67 24.38 -17.08
CA SER A 39 -9.54 23.59 -15.86
C SER A 39 -10.09 22.22 -16.18
N ALA A 40 -9.30 21.50 -16.95
CA ALA A 40 -9.26 20.05 -16.91
C ALA A 40 -7.83 19.64 -16.56
N SER A 41 -7.30 20.15 -15.44
CA SER A 41 -6.29 19.41 -14.70
C SER A 41 -6.99 18.18 -14.15
N GLY A 42 -6.74 17.03 -14.78
CA GLY A 42 -6.95 15.75 -14.14
C GLY A 42 -5.98 15.68 -12.95
N GLU A 43 -6.33 16.31 -11.84
CA GLU A 43 -5.67 16.06 -10.57
C GLU A 43 -5.88 14.59 -10.25
N LYS A 44 -4.82 13.79 -10.43
CA LYS A 44 -4.62 12.59 -9.63
C LYS A 44 -4.96 12.98 -8.19
N PRO A 45 -5.72 12.19 -7.42
CA PRO A 45 -5.94 12.51 -6.01
C PRO A 45 -4.56 12.66 -5.37
N SER A 46 -4.16 13.91 -5.17
CA SER A 46 -2.77 14.30 -5.02
C SER A 46 -2.32 13.93 -3.62
N ALA A 47 -1.04 13.65 -3.43
CA ALA A 47 -0.46 13.02 -2.24
C ALA A 47 -1.00 13.51 -0.89
N GLU A 48 -1.46 14.77 -0.78
CA GLU A 48 -2.16 15.32 0.38
C GLU A 48 -3.38 14.51 0.85
N LYS A 49 -4.18 13.98 -0.07
CA LYS A 49 -5.36 13.17 0.27
C LYS A 49 -4.94 11.82 0.84
N GLU A 50 -3.90 11.22 0.28
CA GLU A 50 -3.31 9.99 0.82
C GLU A 50 -2.68 10.24 2.19
N LEU A 51 -1.95 11.36 2.38
CA LEU A 51 -1.39 11.76 3.68
C LEU A 51 -2.49 11.91 4.75
N LYS A 52 -3.58 12.62 4.44
CA LYS A 52 -4.70 12.76 5.37
C LYS A 52 -5.33 11.41 5.75
N LEU A 53 -5.35 10.45 4.82
CA LEU A 53 -5.85 9.09 5.06
C LEU A 53 -4.89 8.24 5.90
N LEU A 54 -3.58 8.52 5.86
CA LEU A 54 -2.57 7.88 6.71
C LEU A 54 -2.70 8.31 8.17
N ASP A 55 -3.02 9.57 8.42
CA ASP A 55 -3.10 10.13 9.78
C ASP A 55 -4.44 9.86 10.47
N GLN A 56 -5.49 9.56 9.70
CA GLN A 56 -6.81 9.32 10.27
C GLN A 56 -6.92 7.93 10.90
N LYS A 57 -7.17 7.86 12.21
CA LYS A 57 -7.59 6.60 12.85
C LYS A 57 -9.01 6.26 12.45
N TRP A 58 -9.23 5.01 12.08
CA TRP A 58 -10.55 4.52 11.69
C TRP A 58 -10.68 3.02 11.91
N THR A 59 -11.87 2.60 12.33
CA THR A 59 -12.26 1.21 12.54
C THR A 59 -13.58 0.95 11.81
N GLY A 60 -13.74 -0.25 11.25
CA GLY A 60 -14.96 -0.70 10.62
C GLY A 60 -14.70 -1.83 9.64
N ASP A 61 -15.78 -2.45 9.18
CA ASP A 61 -15.72 -3.64 8.33
C ASP A 61 -15.60 -3.32 6.84
N PHE A 62 -15.51 -4.38 6.04
CA PHE A 62 -15.29 -4.30 4.60
C PHE A 62 -16.28 -3.39 3.87
N ASP A 63 -17.56 -3.39 4.25
CA ASP A 63 -18.58 -2.54 3.61
C ASP A 63 -18.27 -1.04 3.75
N GLU A 64 -17.76 -0.62 4.89
CA GLU A 64 -17.36 0.76 5.12
C GLU A 64 -16.04 1.10 4.39
N MET A 65 -15.10 0.15 4.31
CA MET A 65 -13.90 0.30 3.49
C MET A 65 -14.27 0.50 2.01
N VAL A 66 -15.28 -0.23 1.52
CA VAL A 66 -15.83 -0.11 0.16
C VAL A 66 -16.47 1.26 -0.07
N LYS A 67 -17.26 1.78 0.88
CA LYS A 67 -17.86 3.13 0.80
C LYS A 67 -16.78 4.20 0.66
N ARG A 68 -15.70 4.09 1.44
CA ARG A 68 -14.56 5.01 1.41
C ARG A 68 -13.64 4.83 0.21
N ARG A 69 -13.73 3.69 -0.49
CA ARG A 69 -12.90 3.30 -1.64
C ARG A 69 -11.40 3.18 -1.32
N VAL A 70 -11.05 2.99 -0.05
CA VAL A 70 -9.65 2.86 0.38
C VAL A 70 -9.56 1.74 1.40
N ILE A 71 -8.61 0.83 1.19
CA ILE A 71 -8.20 -0.19 2.15
C ILE A 71 -6.73 0.09 2.51
N ARG A 72 -6.44 0.28 3.79
CA ARG A 72 -5.12 0.57 4.33
C ARG A 72 -4.48 -0.72 4.85
N ALA A 73 -3.40 -1.16 4.22
CA ALA A 73 -2.70 -2.38 4.57
C ALA A 73 -1.40 -2.03 5.33
N LEU A 74 -1.35 -2.42 6.60
CA LEU A 74 -0.14 -2.34 7.43
C LEU A 74 0.82 -3.45 7.01
N VAL A 75 2.03 -3.08 6.61
CA VAL A 75 3.07 -4.03 6.19
C VAL A 75 4.37 -3.80 6.96
N THR A 76 5.28 -4.76 6.91
CA THR A 76 6.63 -4.59 7.48
C THR A 76 7.67 -4.46 6.40
N PHE A 77 8.57 -3.50 6.58
CA PHE A 77 9.72 -3.36 5.70
C PHE A 77 10.68 -4.55 5.84
N SER A 78 10.87 -5.29 4.74
CA SER A 78 11.88 -6.35 4.59
C SER A 78 12.06 -6.69 3.10
N LYS A 79 13.22 -7.21 2.72
CA LYS A 79 13.49 -7.66 1.34
C LYS A 79 12.49 -8.72 0.84
N THR A 80 11.86 -9.47 1.74
CA THR A 80 10.87 -10.50 1.41
C THR A 80 9.45 -9.94 1.32
N ASN A 81 9.00 -9.13 2.28
CA ASN A 81 7.59 -8.72 2.40
C ASN A 81 7.30 -7.46 1.61
N TYR A 82 7.96 -6.35 1.96
CA TYR A 82 7.80 -5.05 1.34
C TYR A 82 9.12 -4.28 1.38
N PHE A 83 9.58 -3.81 0.24
CA PHE A 83 10.76 -2.96 0.14
C PHE A 83 10.55 -1.84 -0.88
N LEU A 84 11.41 -0.82 -0.75
CA LEU A 84 11.53 0.29 -1.69
C LEU A 84 12.88 0.17 -2.37
N ASP A 85 12.90 0.25 -3.70
CA ASP A 85 14.10 0.33 -4.53
C ASP A 85 14.02 1.59 -5.38
N GLY A 86 14.62 2.68 -4.90
CA GLY A 86 14.37 4.02 -5.44
C GLY A 86 12.87 4.37 -5.36
N PHE A 87 12.25 4.57 -6.52
CA PHE A 87 10.81 4.83 -6.63
C PHE A 87 9.96 3.55 -6.74
N ASP A 88 10.60 2.41 -6.99
CA ASP A 88 9.92 1.15 -7.17
C ASP A 88 9.57 0.50 -5.84
N LYS A 89 8.41 -0.14 -5.82
CA LYS A 89 7.85 -0.84 -4.65
C LYS A 89 7.81 -2.33 -4.98
N GLY A 90 8.37 -3.15 -4.11
CA GLY A 90 8.47 -4.59 -4.33
C GLY A 90 8.22 -5.41 -3.07
N GLY A 91 8.22 -6.73 -3.25
CA GLY A 91 8.08 -7.72 -2.18
C GLY A 91 6.84 -8.59 -2.33
N VAL A 92 6.89 -9.79 -1.77
CA VAL A 92 5.84 -10.81 -1.92
C VAL A 92 4.51 -10.29 -1.38
N THR A 93 4.54 -9.61 -0.24
CA THR A 93 3.31 -9.08 0.37
C THR A 93 2.72 -7.95 -0.48
N TYR A 94 3.56 -7.08 -1.03
CA TYR A 94 3.12 -6.01 -1.92
C TYR A 94 2.40 -6.56 -3.16
N GLU A 95 2.99 -7.56 -3.81
CA GLU A 95 2.39 -8.21 -4.99
C GLU A 95 1.06 -8.92 -4.66
N VAL A 96 0.98 -9.58 -3.50
CA VAL A 96 -0.27 -10.19 -3.02
C VAL A 96 -1.34 -9.13 -2.80
N LEU A 97 -1.01 -8.00 -2.17
CA LEU A 97 -1.94 -6.89 -1.95
C LEU A 97 -2.39 -6.27 -3.28
N LYS A 98 -1.50 -6.13 -4.27
CA LYS A 98 -1.88 -5.67 -5.61
C LYS A 98 -2.82 -6.63 -6.33
N LYS A 99 -2.61 -7.94 -6.20
CA LYS A 99 -3.55 -8.95 -6.71
C LYS A 99 -4.89 -8.90 -5.98
N PHE A 100 -4.87 -8.68 -4.68
CA PHE A 100 -6.09 -8.52 -3.86
C PHE A 100 -6.89 -7.28 -4.27
N GLU A 101 -6.23 -6.14 -4.47
CA GLU A 101 -6.85 -4.91 -5.01
C GLU A 101 -7.54 -5.17 -6.36
N LYS A 102 -6.85 -5.85 -7.29
CA LYS A 102 -7.43 -6.25 -8.58
C LYS A 102 -8.62 -7.18 -8.41
N TYR A 103 -8.53 -8.17 -7.52
CA TYR A 103 -9.59 -9.14 -7.24
C TYR A 103 -10.85 -8.45 -6.70
N ILE A 104 -10.73 -7.57 -5.71
CA ILE A 104 -11.87 -6.85 -5.12
C ILE A 104 -12.56 -6.01 -6.19
N ASN A 105 -11.79 -5.23 -6.97
CA ASN A 105 -12.37 -4.38 -8.01
C ASN A 105 -13.08 -5.20 -9.11
N LYS A 106 -12.55 -6.38 -9.47
CA LYS A 106 -13.22 -7.32 -10.38
C LYS A 106 -14.51 -7.87 -9.77
N LYS A 107 -14.48 -8.28 -8.50
CA LYS A 107 -15.63 -8.87 -7.79
C LYS A 107 -16.77 -7.88 -7.64
N LEU A 108 -16.48 -6.63 -7.31
CA LEU A 108 -17.50 -5.59 -7.11
C LEU A 108 -18.09 -5.03 -8.41
N LYS A 109 -17.50 -5.35 -9.59
CA LYS A 109 -17.95 -4.91 -10.93
C LYS A 109 -18.22 -3.39 -11.05
N ARG A 110 -17.49 -2.57 -10.28
CA ARG A 110 -17.64 -1.11 -10.30
C ARG A 110 -16.88 -0.56 -11.50
N LYS A 111 -17.57 0.10 -12.44
CA LYS A 111 -16.97 0.65 -13.67
C LYS A 111 -15.87 1.67 -13.38
N HIS A 112 -16.25 2.82 -12.82
CA HIS A 112 -15.33 3.97 -12.62
C HIS A 112 -14.96 4.22 -11.16
N LEU A 113 -15.63 3.56 -10.21
CA LEU A 113 -15.39 3.74 -8.77
C LEU A 113 -14.56 2.58 -8.23
N LYS A 114 -13.25 2.65 -8.46
CA LYS A 114 -12.29 1.66 -7.98
C LYS A 114 -11.97 1.87 -6.50
N ILE A 115 -11.71 0.76 -5.81
CA ILE A 115 -11.13 0.72 -4.47
C ILE A 115 -9.62 0.69 -4.62
N HIS A 116 -8.94 1.53 -3.83
CA HIS A 116 -7.49 1.63 -3.82
C HIS A 116 -6.92 1.00 -2.56
N LEU A 117 -5.80 0.28 -2.71
CA LEU A 117 -5.07 -0.29 -1.59
C LEU A 117 -3.84 0.57 -1.28
N LEU A 118 -3.84 1.17 -0.09
CA LEU A 118 -2.75 1.98 0.44
C LEU A 118 -1.85 1.12 1.32
N VAL A 119 -0.56 1.06 1.01
CA VAL A 119 0.42 0.26 1.75
C VAL A 119 1.14 1.14 2.76
N ILE A 120 1.05 0.78 4.04
CA ILE A 120 1.57 1.57 5.16
C ILE A 120 2.65 0.76 5.88
N PRO A 121 3.94 1.08 5.69
CA PRO A 121 5.01 0.39 6.39
C PRO A 121 5.03 0.77 7.87
N VAL A 122 5.05 -0.23 8.75
CA VAL A 122 5.20 -0.08 10.20
C VAL A 122 6.27 -1.03 10.73
N LYS A 123 6.75 -0.76 11.95
CA LYS A 123 7.62 -1.70 12.66
C LYS A 123 6.86 -2.98 13.00
N ARG A 124 7.56 -4.11 13.06
CA ARG A 124 6.97 -5.45 13.28
C ARG A 124 6.14 -5.53 14.57
N ASP A 125 6.66 -4.95 15.64
CA ASP A 125 6.02 -4.85 16.96
C ASP A 125 4.81 -3.90 16.98
N GLN A 126 4.69 -3.02 15.98
CA GLN A 126 3.58 -2.08 15.85
C GLN A 126 2.43 -2.59 14.99
N LEU A 127 2.56 -3.72 14.29
CA LEU A 127 1.51 -4.24 13.39
C LEU A 127 0.15 -4.40 14.07
N ILE A 128 0.10 -5.16 15.17
CA ILE A 128 -1.15 -5.46 15.88
C ILE A 128 -1.64 -4.23 16.66
N PRO A 129 -0.79 -3.52 17.42
CA PRO A 129 -1.21 -2.26 18.06
C PRO A 129 -1.79 -1.25 17.06
N ALA A 130 -1.14 -1.05 15.91
CA ALA A 130 -1.62 -0.14 14.87
C ALA A 130 -2.96 -0.57 14.27
N LEU A 131 -3.18 -1.89 14.11
CA LEU A 131 -4.45 -2.41 13.62
C LEU A 131 -5.57 -2.13 14.63
N ILE A 132 -5.35 -2.41 15.92
CA ILE A 132 -6.31 -2.16 17.00
C ILE A 132 -6.64 -0.66 17.13
N GLU A 133 -5.62 0.20 16.99
CA GLU A 133 -5.79 1.67 17.03
C GLU A 133 -6.48 2.24 15.77
N GLY A 134 -6.76 1.42 14.75
CA GLY A 134 -7.39 1.85 13.51
C GLY A 134 -6.47 2.63 12.58
N ARG A 135 -5.14 2.50 12.73
CA ARG A 135 -4.14 3.10 11.80
C ARG A 135 -4.08 2.37 10.46
N GLY A 136 -4.65 1.17 10.37
CA GLY A 136 -4.89 0.47 9.13
C GLY A 136 -6.10 -0.44 9.25
N ASP A 137 -6.52 -0.98 8.11
CA ASP A 137 -7.74 -1.78 7.98
C ASP A 137 -7.41 -3.28 7.93
N ILE A 138 -6.23 -3.64 7.42
CA ILE A 138 -5.67 -5.00 7.44
C ILE A 138 -4.18 -4.97 7.78
N ALA A 139 -3.66 -6.06 8.35
CA ALA A 139 -2.23 -6.26 8.57
C ALA A 139 -1.72 -7.44 7.73
N ALA A 140 -0.75 -7.17 6.84
CA ALA A 140 -0.16 -8.16 5.95
C ALA A 140 1.36 -8.15 6.11
N ALA A 141 1.91 -9.16 6.79
CA ALA A 141 3.35 -9.22 7.10
C ALA A 141 3.79 -10.62 7.54
N SER A 142 3.31 -11.68 6.90
CA SER A 142 3.59 -13.08 7.29
C SER A 142 3.40 -13.30 8.80
N LEU A 143 2.20 -12.98 9.28
CA LEU A 143 1.86 -13.08 10.70
C LEU A 143 1.41 -14.50 11.04
N THR A 144 2.15 -15.16 11.93
CA THR A 144 1.74 -16.43 12.54
C THR A 144 0.49 -16.22 13.38
N ILE A 145 -0.52 -17.07 13.16
CA ILE A 145 -1.72 -17.12 13.98
C ILE A 145 -1.35 -17.77 15.32
N THR A 146 -1.43 -17.03 16.42
CA THR A 146 -1.22 -17.56 17.78
C THR A 146 -2.47 -17.38 18.63
N PRO A 147 -2.68 -18.21 19.67
CA PRO A 147 -3.79 -18.02 20.61
C PRO A 147 -3.79 -16.62 21.25
N GLY A 148 -2.60 -16.05 21.49
CA GLY A 148 -2.47 -14.68 21.99
C GLY A 148 -3.05 -13.64 21.05
N ARG A 149 -2.69 -13.72 19.77
CA ARG A 149 -3.14 -12.77 18.74
C ARG A 149 -4.62 -12.92 18.41
N LYS A 150 -5.13 -14.15 18.35
CA LYS A 150 -6.55 -14.46 18.10
C LYS A 150 -7.52 -13.85 19.13
N ARG A 151 -7.04 -13.52 20.33
CA ARG A 151 -7.88 -12.86 21.35
C ARG A 151 -8.12 -11.38 21.10
N VAL A 152 -7.29 -10.75 20.24
CA VAL A 152 -7.31 -9.29 20.06
C VAL A 152 -7.54 -8.86 18.62
N VAL A 153 -7.35 -9.75 17.65
CA VAL A 153 -7.59 -9.50 16.22
C VAL A 153 -8.07 -10.76 15.51
N ASP A 154 -8.85 -10.56 14.44
CA ASP A 154 -9.24 -11.61 13.52
C ASP A 154 -8.16 -11.90 12.47
N PHE A 155 -8.18 -13.12 11.94
CA PHE A 155 -7.26 -13.58 10.90
C PHE A 155 -8.05 -14.09 9.69
N SER A 156 -7.48 -13.89 8.50
CA SER A 156 -7.96 -14.57 7.31
C SER A 156 -7.71 -16.09 7.41
N GLU A 157 -8.27 -16.83 6.45
CA GLU A 157 -7.73 -18.16 6.15
C GLU A 157 -6.20 -18.06 5.93
N PRO A 158 -5.41 -18.95 6.56
CA PRO A 158 -3.97 -18.85 6.50
C PRO A 158 -3.46 -19.19 5.09
N LEU A 159 -2.59 -18.34 4.56
CA LEU A 159 -1.96 -18.54 3.26
C LEU A 159 -0.99 -19.74 3.24
N LEU A 160 -0.41 -20.07 4.39
CA LEU A 160 0.50 -21.19 4.59
C LEU A 160 0.08 -21.96 5.86
N LYS A 161 0.06 -23.29 5.77
CA LYS A 161 -0.25 -24.21 6.87
C LYS A 161 0.95 -25.12 7.12
N ALA A 162 1.02 -25.72 8.31
CA ALA A 162 2.08 -26.67 8.70
C ALA A 162 3.51 -26.10 8.54
N VAL A 163 3.74 -24.89 9.03
CA VAL A 163 5.06 -24.25 8.99
C VAL A 163 5.92 -24.75 10.15
N ASN A 164 7.14 -25.19 9.85
CA ASN A 164 8.14 -25.56 10.85
C ASN A 164 8.98 -24.33 11.23
N GLU A 165 9.22 -24.15 12.53
CA GLU A 165 10.19 -23.17 13.04
C GLU A 165 11.56 -23.85 13.12
N ILE A 166 12.56 -23.27 12.45
CA ILE A 166 13.92 -23.79 12.42
C ILE A 166 14.87 -22.85 13.14
N VAL A 167 15.81 -23.41 13.91
CA VAL A 167 16.89 -22.65 14.53
C VAL A 167 18.03 -22.53 13.53
N VAL A 168 18.52 -21.32 13.33
CA VAL A 168 19.62 -21.03 12.40
C VAL A 168 20.84 -20.61 13.20
N GLY A 169 21.93 -21.36 13.06
CA GLY A 169 23.25 -21.05 13.63
C GLY A 169 24.21 -20.48 12.59
N GLY A 170 25.28 -19.83 13.06
CA GLY A 170 26.39 -19.41 12.19
C GLY A 170 27.28 -20.60 11.78
N PRO A 171 28.21 -20.41 10.84
CA PRO A 171 29.13 -21.46 10.39
C PRO A 171 29.93 -22.12 11.52
N GLU A 172 30.40 -21.31 12.47
CA GLU A 172 31.13 -21.74 13.67
C GLU A 172 30.19 -22.06 14.86
N GLY A 173 28.89 -22.09 14.62
CA GLY A 173 27.88 -22.34 15.64
C GLY A 173 27.86 -23.79 16.10
N PRO A 174 27.33 -24.08 17.31
CA PRO A 174 27.16 -25.45 17.76
C PRO A 174 26.23 -26.22 16.82
N LYS A 175 26.62 -27.45 16.45
CA LYS A 175 25.74 -28.35 15.73
C LYS A 175 24.60 -28.79 16.65
N LEU A 176 23.37 -28.47 16.26
CA LEU A 176 22.15 -28.85 16.97
C LEU A 176 21.52 -30.05 16.27
N SER A 177 21.47 -31.19 16.93
CA SER A 177 20.81 -32.41 16.44
C SER A 177 19.46 -32.67 17.11
N SER A 178 19.13 -31.94 18.18
CA SER A 178 17.87 -32.07 18.91
C SER A 178 17.48 -30.76 19.59
N LEU A 179 16.24 -30.69 20.09
CA LEU A 179 15.74 -29.52 20.83
C LEU A 179 16.44 -29.38 22.19
N GLU A 180 16.80 -30.47 22.84
CA GLU A 180 17.52 -30.48 24.12
C GLU A 180 18.90 -29.85 23.99
N GLY A 181 19.53 -29.99 22.82
CA GLY A 181 20.81 -29.35 22.49
C GLY A 181 20.75 -27.82 22.51
N LEU A 182 19.55 -27.24 22.52
CA LEU A 182 19.39 -25.82 22.76
C LEU A 182 19.79 -25.47 24.20
N SER A 183 19.59 -26.35 25.19
CA SER A 183 19.72 -26.04 26.62
C SER A 183 21.01 -25.28 26.97
N GLY A 184 20.87 -24.13 27.61
CA GLY A 184 22.01 -23.27 27.99
C GLY A 184 22.71 -22.54 26.83
N LYS A 185 22.12 -22.50 25.63
CA LYS A 185 22.62 -21.69 24.50
C LYS A 185 21.93 -20.34 24.44
N ASP A 186 22.63 -19.28 24.05
CA ASP A 186 21.97 -18.01 23.80
C ASP A 186 21.17 -18.06 22.49
N ILE A 187 19.87 -17.77 22.58
CA ILE A 187 18.96 -17.76 21.43
C ILE A 187 18.37 -16.35 21.28
N TYR A 188 18.61 -15.75 20.12
CA TYR A 188 18.15 -14.41 19.80
C TYR A 188 16.90 -14.47 18.95
N VAL A 189 15.79 -13.94 19.47
CA VAL A 189 14.54 -13.75 18.72
C VAL A 189 13.96 -12.36 19.01
N ARG A 190 13.17 -11.85 18.07
CA ARG A 190 12.38 -10.64 18.32
C ARG A 190 11.28 -10.95 19.33
N ARG A 191 11.18 -10.16 20.40
CA ARG A 191 10.14 -10.32 21.43
C ARG A 191 8.71 -10.30 20.88
N SER A 192 8.46 -9.55 19.80
CA SER A 192 7.15 -9.46 19.15
C SER A 192 6.85 -10.60 18.17
N SER A 193 7.80 -11.50 17.91
CA SER A 193 7.61 -12.65 17.02
C SER A 193 6.89 -13.81 17.71
N SER A 194 6.27 -14.69 16.91
CA SER A 194 5.71 -15.94 17.46
C SER A 194 6.80 -16.86 18.03
N TYR A 195 8.03 -16.77 17.51
CA TYR A 195 9.19 -17.52 17.97
C TYR A 195 9.48 -17.29 19.46
N TYR A 196 9.22 -16.08 19.97
CA TYR A 196 9.34 -15.80 21.41
C TYR A 196 8.32 -16.60 22.23
N GLU A 197 7.06 -16.67 21.79
CA GLU A 197 6.04 -17.51 22.42
C GLU A 197 6.41 -19.01 22.34
N SER A 198 6.96 -19.46 21.21
CA SER A 198 7.45 -20.84 21.04
C SER A 198 8.57 -21.16 22.03
N LEU A 199 9.56 -20.28 22.19
CA LEU A 199 10.66 -20.47 23.14
C LEU A 199 10.17 -20.46 24.59
N LEU A 200 9.21 -19.61 24.95
CA LEU A 200 8.60 -19.63 26.28
C LEU A 200 7.88 -20.96 26.56
N ARG A 201 7.17 -21.49 25.56
CA ARG A 201 6.52 -22.81 25.66
C ARG A 201 7.57 -23.93 25.80
N LEU A 202 8.65 -23.87 25.02
CA LEU A 202 9.74 -24.83 25.09
C LEU A 202 10.41 -24.81 26.47
N LYS A 203 10.67 -23.62 27.03
CA LYS A 203 11.18 -23.44 28.39
C LYS A 203 10.29 -24.13 29.43
N GLN A 204 8.97 -23.96 29.32
CA GLN A 204 8.01 -24.62 30.23
C GLN A 204 8.03 -26.15 30.09
N ILE A 205 8.22 -26.67 28.88
CA ILE A 205 8.34 -28.12 28.63
C ILE A 205 9.59 -28.68 29.32
N PHE A 206 10.75 -28.05 29.15
CA PHE A 206 12.00 -28.50 29.80
C PHE A 206 11.96 -28.39 31.33
N GLN A 207 11.29 -27.39 31.87
CA GLN A 207 11.10 -27.27 33.33
C GLN A 207 10.21 -28.40 33.89
N LYS A 208 9.16 -28.79 33.15
CA LYS A 208 8.25 -29.88 33.56
C LYS A 208 8.89 -31.26 33.43
N SER A 209 9.82 -31.45 32.51
CA SER A 209 10.49 -32.74 32.29
C SER A 209 11.62 -33.05 33.29
N ARG A 210 11.88 -32.21 34.30
CA ARG A 210 12.98 -32.36 35.29
C ARG A 210 14.35 -32.65 34.66
N GLN A 211 14.68 -31.99 33.54
CA GLN A 211 16.07 -31.92 33.08
C GLN A 211 16.79 -30.82 33.90
N THR A 212 17.46 -31.21 34.97
CA THR A 212 18.40 -30.38 35.73
C THR A 212 19.61 -30.03 34.86
N SER A 213 19.54 -28.91 34.15
CA SER A 213 20.64 -27.96 33.82
C SER A 213 20.35 -27.24 32.51
N GLY A 214 20.28 -25.91 32.56
CA GLY A 214 20.24 -25.04 31.38
C GLY A 214 19.13 -24.01 31.44
N TYR A 215 19.40 -22.96 32.20
CA TYR A 215 18.63 -21.72 32.17
C TYR A 215 18.99 -20.98 30.88
N PHE A 216 17.99 -20.55 30.12
CA PHE A 216 18.18 -19.65 29.00
C PHE A 216 17.88 -18.22 29.43
N GLU A 217 18.84 -17.33 29.22
CA GLU A 217 18.69 -15.91 29.45
C GLU A 217 18.44 -15.19 28.12
N THR A 218 17.21 -14.72 27.90
CA THR A 218 16.91 -13.86 26.74
C THR A 218 17.38 -12.45 27.07
N ARG A 219 18.61 -12.08 26.68
CA ARG A 219 19.07 -10.67 26.77
C ARG A 219 18.59 -9.84 25.58
N ARG A 220 18.45 -8.52 25.84
CA ARG A 220 17.88 -7.51 24.92
C ARG A 220 18.72 -7.29 23.69
#